data_AF-A0A1G2G1Y4-F1
#
_entry.id   AF-A0A1G2G1Y4-F1
#
_cell.length_a   1.000
_cell.length_b   1.000
_cell.length_c   1.000
_cell.angle_alpha   90.00
_cell.angle_beta   90.00
_cell.angle_gamma   90.00
#
_symmetry.space_group_name_H-M   'P 1'
#
loop_
_entity.id
_entity.type
_entity.pdbx_description
1 polymer ?
#
loop_
_entity_poly.entity_id
_entity_poly.type
_entity_poly.pdbx_seq_one_letter_code
_entity_poly.pdbx_strand_id
1 'polypeptide(L)' 'MNSTITISLPKHEKERLERLALRYGLSLPELSLRVLKEVSSDIPEETLNEYLHPRELASSLKRALQDWQQGRVHARL' A
#
# COMPACT_ATOMS: atom_id res chain seq x y z
N MET A 1 2.01 -10.40 -15.12
CA MET A 1 0.69 -10.75 -14.55
C MET A 1 -0.10 -9.45 -14.42
N ASN A 2 -1.26 -9.32 -15.08
CA ASN A 2 -2.07 -8.10 -14.99
C ASN A 2 -2.93 -8.15 -13.72
N SER A 3 -2.40 -7.61 -12.64
CA SER A 3 -3.08 -7.49 -11.36
C SER A 3 -3.95 -6.24 -11.35
N THR A 4 -5.27 -6.39 -11.37
CA THR A 4 -6.20 -5.26 -11.24
C THR A 4 -6.40 -4.94 -9.76
N ILE A 5 -6.06 -3.72 -9.32
CA ILE A 5 -6.28 -3.25 -7.94
C ILE A 5 -7.53 -2.37 -7.95
N THR A 6 -8.55 -2.75 -7.18
CA THR A 6 -9.75 -1.94 -6.98
C THR A 6 -9.66 -1.23 -5.64
N ILE A 7 -9.61 0.10 -5.65
CA ILE A 7 -9.55 0.93 -4.44
C ILE A 7 -10.88 1.67 -4.30
N SER A 8 -11.58 1.45 -3.20
CA SER A 8 -12.78 2.21 -2.86
C SER A 8 -12.36 3.53 -2.22
N LEU A 9 -12.75 4.65 -2.84
CA LEU A 9 -12.45 5.99 -2.35
C LEU A 9 -13.75 6.80 -2.21
N PRO A 10 -13.86 7.65 -1.18
CA PRO A 10 -14.90 8.67 -1.12
C PRO A 10 -14.85 9.56 -2.37
N LYS A 11 -16.02 9.97 -2.88
CA LYS A 11 -16.15 10.76 -4.11
C LYS A 11 -15.26 12.02 -4.10
N HIS A 12 -15.21 12.73 -2.98
CA HIS A 12 -14.44 13.97 -2.85
C HIS A 12 -12.92 13.75 -2.98
N GLU A 13 -12.40 12.64 -2.46
CA GLU A 13 -10.98 12.30 -2.58
C GLU A 13 -10.63 11.90 -4.00
N LYS A 14 -11.49 11.12 -4.65
CA LYS A 14 -11.34 10.74 -6.05
C LYS A 14 -11.25 11.97 -6.95
N GLU A 15 -12.18 12.91 -6.83
CA GLU A 15 -12.18 14.15 -7.63
C GLU A 15 -10.95 15.03 -7.37
N ARG A 16 -10.43 15.02 -6.14
CA ARG A 16 -9.19 15.72 -5.80
C ARG A 16 -7.99 15.08 -6.49
N LEU A 17 -7.90 13.75 -6.49
CA LEU A 17 -6.83 13.00 -7.15
C LEU A 17 -6.90 13.11 -8.67
N GLU A 18 -8.09 13.10 -9.26
CA GLU A 18 -8.28 13.34 -10.71
C GLU A 18 -7.75 14.72 -11.10
N ARG A 19 -8.12 15.76 -10.35
CA ARG A 19 -7.58 17.12 -10.57
C ARG A 19 -6.08 17.18 -10.40
N LEU A 20 -5.51 16.46 -9.44
CA LEU A 20 -4.07 16.37 -9.25
C LEU A 20 -3.39 15.74 -10.47
N ALA A 21 -3.91 14.60 -10.96
CA ALA A 21 -3.38 13.92 -12.14
C ALA A 21 -3.40 14.83 -13.37
N LEU A 22 -4.51 15.54 -13.59
CA LEU A 22 -4.65 16.48 -14.69
C LEU A 22 -3.63 17.64 -14.63
N ARG A 23 -3.29 18.13 -13.43
CA ARG A 23 -2.24 19.17 -13.28
C ARG A 23 -0.87 18.70 -13.76
N TYR A 24 -0.60 17.40 -13.69
CA TYR A 24 0.62 16.80 -14.20
C TYR A 24 0.49 16.30 -15.65
N GLY A 25 -0.64 16.55 -16.32
CA GLY A 25 -0.90 16.06 -17.68
C GLY A 25 -1.07 14.54 -17.76
N LEU A 26 -1.47 13.90 -16.66
CA LEU A 26 -1.63 12.45 -16.56
C LEU A 26 -3.09 12.07 -16.31
N SER A 27 -3.48 10.87 -16.74
CA SER A 27 -4.70 10.24 -16.24
C SER A 27 -4.51 9.74 -14.81
N LEU A 28 -5.61 9.61 -14.06
CA LEU A 28 -5.56 9.09 -12.69
C LEU A 28 -4.89 7.70 -12.60
N PRO A 29 -5.17 6.73 -13.50
CA PRO A 29 -4.47 5.44 -13.49
C PRO A 29 -2.96 5.56 -13.71
N GLU A 30 -2.52 6.44 -14.62
CA GLU A 30 -1.08 6.63 -14.89
C GLU A 30 -0.36 7.27 -13.72
N LEU A 31 -0.96 8.31 -13.10
CA LEU A 31 -0.41 8.92 -11.90
C LEU A 31 -0.30 7.88 -10.79
N SER A 32 -1.38 7.13 -10.54
CA SER A 32 -1.41 6.09 -9.51
C SER A 32 -0.34 5.03 -9.73
N LEU A 33 -0.14 4.60 -10.98
CA LEU A 33 0.88 3.60 -11.31
C LEU A 33 2.30 4.12 -11.09
N ARG A 34 2.59 5.37 -11.41
CA ARG A 34 3.90 5.98 -11.15
C ARG A 34 4.18 6.10 -9.65
N VAL A 35 3.20 6.58 -8.88
CA VAL A 35 3.32 6.69 -7.43
C VAL A 35 3.53 5.33 -6.79
N LEU A 36 2.74 4.32 -7.19
CA LEU A 36 2.90 2.97 -6.66
C LEU A 36 4.25 2.35 -7.01
N LYS A 37 4.77 2.61 -8.21
CA LYS A 37 6.12 2.16 -8.59
C LYS A 37 7.20 2.79 -7.73
N GLU A 38 7.15 4.10 -7.54
CA GLU A 38 8.10 4.84 -6.71
C GLU A 38 8.05 4.36 -5.25
N VAL A 39 6.85 4.22 -4.69
CA VAL A 39 6.68 3.70 -3.33
C VAL A 39 7.18 2.26 -3.24
N SER A 40 6.97 1.44 -4.27
CA SER A 40 7.45 0.06 -4.27
C SER A 40 8.97 -0.06 -4.39
N SER A 41 9.65 0.88 -5.06
CA SER A 41 11.12 0.85 -5.15
C SER A 41 11.80 1.16 -3.82
N ASP A 42 11.13 1.88 -2.92
CA ASP A 42 11.63 2.17 -1.58
C ASP A 42 11.37 1.01 -0.60
N ILE A 43 10.49 0.08 -0.95
CA ILE A 43 10.24 -1.12 -0.13
C ILE A 43 11.31 -2.14 -0.49
N PRO A 44 12.21 -2.51 0.44
CA PRO A 44 13.21 -3.53 0.16
C PRO A 44 12.50 -4.84 -0.22
N GLU A 45 12.98 -5.50 -1.29
CA GLU A 45 12.51 -6.84 -1.70
C GLU A 45 13.03 -7.93 -0.74
N GLU A 46 13.01 -7.67 0.56
CA GLU A 46 13.40 -8.65 1.56
C GLU A 46 12.31 -9.73 1.65
N THR A 47 12.70 -10.96 1.36
CA THR A 47 11.83 -12.10 1.64
C THR A 47 11.82 -12.36 3.14
N LEU A 48 10.66 -12.76 3.69
CA LEU A 48 10.54 -13.10 5.12
C LEU A 48 11.59 -14.13 5.58
N ASN A 49 12.12 -14.94 4.65
CA ASN A 49 13.15 -15.95 4.89
C ASN A 49 14.53 -15.39 5.20
N GLU A 50 14.79 -14.12 4.91
CA GLU A 50 16.07 -13.45 5.18
C GLU A 50 16.20 -13.02 6.65
N TYR A 51 15.10 -13.09 7.42
CA TYR A 51 15.08 -12.75 8.83
C TYR A 51 15.46 -13.94 9.72
N LEU A 52 16.05 -13.66 10.89
CA LEU A 52 16.51 -14.67 11.86
C LEU A 52 15.40 -15.66 12.29
N HIS A 53 14.16 -15.16 12.38
CA HIS A 53 12.98 -15.91 12.83
C HIS A 53 11.79 -15.69 11.86
N PRO A 54 11.82 -16.30 10.66
CA PRO A 54 10.88 -15.99 9.58
C PRO A 54 9.43 -16.36 9.93
N ARG A 55 9.24 -17.45 10.68
CA ARG A 55 7.91 -17.94 11.09
C ARG A 55 7.25 -17.07 12.14
N GLU A 56 8.02 -16.59 13.11
CA GLU A 56 7.53 -15.71 14.16
C GLU A 56 7.16 -14.35 13.57
N LEU A 57 8.00 -13.81 12.68
CA LEU A 57 7.75 -12.56 11.99
C LEU A 57 6.50 -12.64 11.09
N ALA A 58 6.33 -13.73 10.34
CA ALA A 58 5.12 -13.97 9.55
C ALA A 58 3.85 -14.01 10.43
N SER A 59 3.93 -14.65 11.60
CA SER A 59 2.81 -14.71 12.54
C SER A 59 2.48 -13.34 13.14
N SER A 60 3.49 -12.54 13.46
CA SER A 60 3.36 -11.19 13.97
C SER A 60 2.75 -10.25 12.93
N LEU A 61 3.25 -10.29 11.69
CA LEU A 61 2.71 -9.52 10.56
C LEU A 61 1.24 -9.85 10.32
N LYS A 62 0.87 -11.14 10.31
CA LYS A 62 -0.51 -11.58 10.12
C LYS A 62 -1.43 -11.01 11.20
N ARG A 63 -0.98 -11.02 12.46
CA ARG A 63 -1.72 -10.45 13.59
C ARG A 63 -1.86 -8.93 13.45
N ALA A 64 -0.77 -8.22 13.12
CA ALA A 64 -0.80 -6.77 12.92
C ALA A 64 -1.77 -6.34 11.81
N LEU A 65 -1.83 -7.10 10.71
CA LEU A 65 -2.79 -6.84 9.63
C LEU A 65 -4.25 -7.04 10.07
N GLN A 66 -4.51 -8.08 10.86
CA GLN A 66 -5.85 -8.31 11.44
C GLN A 66 -6.23 -7.19 12.41
N ASP A 67 -5.31 -6.78 13.27
CA ASP A 67 -5.54 -5.72 14.24
C ASP A 67 -5.77 -4.36 13.54
N TRP A 68 -5.02 -4.06 12.47
CA TRP A 68 -5.23 -2.88 11.62
C TRP A 68 -6.62 -2.88 10.97
N GLN A 69 -7.05 -4.00 10.38
CA GLN A 69 -8.39 -4.14 9.81
C GLN A 69 -9.49 -3.93 10.85
N GLN A 70 -9.22 -4.25 12.11
CA GLN A 70 -10.15 -4.06 13.24
C GLN A 70 -10.02 -2.69 13.92
N GLY A 71 -9.17 -1.79 13.41
CA GLY A 71 -8.93 -0.47 13.99
C GLY A 71 -8.18 -0.48 15.33
N ARG A 72 -7.57 -1.60 15.70
CA ARG A 72 -6.84 -1.80 16.96
C ARG A 72 -5.35 -1.52 16.74
N VAL A 73 -4.98 -0.25 16.61
CA VAL A 73 -3.57 0.12 16.42
C VAL A 73 -2.91 0.31 17.79
N HIS A 74 -2.15 -0.68 18.25
CA HIS A 74 -1.31 -0.53 19.44
C HIS A 74 0.10 -0.08 19.03
N ALA A 75 0.40 1.20 19.24
CA ALA A 75 1.74 1.75 19.13
C ALA A 75 2.54 1.45 20.41
N ARG A 76 2.97 0.20 20.60
CA ARG A 76 4.06 -0.10 21.55
C ARG A 76 5.00 -1.12 20.91
N LEU A 77 6.15 -0.60 20.51
CA LEU A 77 7.37 -1.34 20.19
C LEU A 77 7.93 -1.96 21.48
#